data_AF-A0A3S5DDZ5-F1
#
_entry.id   AF-A0A3S5DDZ5-F1
#
_cell.length_a   1.000
_cell.length_b   1.000
_cell.length_c   1.000
_cell.angle_alpha   90.00
_cell.angle_beta   90.00
_cell.angle_gamma   90.00
#
_symmetry.space_group_name_H-M   'P 1'
#
loop_
_entity.id
_entity.type
_entity.pdbx_description
1 polymer ?
#
loop_
_entity_poly.entity_id
_entity_poly.type
_entity_poly.pdbx_seq_one_letter_code
_entity_poly.pdbx_strand_id
1 'polypeptide(L)'
;MTTLAKEEHALREEMVRIAASFFQRGYATGSAGNLSLLLPDGNILATPTGSCLGNLDPQRLSKVDPQGEWLSGDKPSKEVRFHLALYRNNPCCKAVVHLHSTWSTALSCLEGLDPQNVIRPFTPYVVMRMGDIPLVPYYRPGMTELPAIWLRWRPGIRPFYWLIMGRSCAGRICRKPLIIPRSWKRRQS
;
A
#
# COMPACT_ATOMS: atom_id res chain seq x y z
N MET A 1 -3.14 -32.13 0.14
CA MET A 1 -2.78 -30.71 -0.15
C MET A 1 -1.37 -30.68 -0.71
N THR A 2 -1.18 -30.07 -1.86
CA THR A 2 0.15 -29.85 -2.47
C THR A 2 0.97 -28.87 -1.62
N THR A 3 2.30 -28.90 -1.76
CA THR A 3 3.20 -27.96 -1.05
C THR A 3 2.84 -26.50 -1.32
N LEU A 4 2.51 -26.18 -2.58
CA LEU A 4 2.06 -24.84 -3.00
C LEU A 4 0.77 -24.39 -2.29
N ALA A 5 -0.20 -25.30 -2.11
CA ALA A 5 -1.45 -24.97 -1.43
C ALA A 5 -1.24 -24.67 0.06
N LYS A 6 -0.31 -25.38 0.72
CA LYS A 6 0.06 -25.08 2.12
C LYS A 6 0.77 -23.73 2.24
N GLU A 7 1.67 -23.43 1.32
CA GLU A 7 2.40 -22.16 1.29
C GLU A 7 1.47 -20.97 1.02
N GLU A 8 0.56 -21.10 0.04
CA GLU A 8 -0.46 -20.07 -0.22
C GLU A 8 -1.34 -19.82 1.01
N HIS A 9 -1.76 -20.87 1.71
CA HIS A 9 -2.56 -20.73 2.92
C HIS A 9 -1.81 -19.95 4.01
N ALA A 10 -0.53 -20.26 4.24
CA ALA A 10 0.29 -19.52 5.21
C ALA A 10 0.45 -18.04 4.82
N LEU A 11 0.61 -17.73 3.54
CA LEU A 11 0.69 -16.35 3.04
C LEU A 11 -0.62 -15.58 3.22
N ARG A 12 -1.77 -16.24 3.04
CA ARG A 12 -3.09 -15.65 3.30
C ARG A 12 -3.25 -15.25 4.76
N GLU A 13 -2.93 -16.16 5.68
CA GLU A 13 -2.97 -15.90 7.13
C GLU A 13 -2.05 -14.74 7.53
N GLU A 14 -0.81 -14.75 7.02
CA GLU A 14 0.17 -13.70 7.32
C GLU A 14 -0.26 -12.32 6.80
N MET A 15 -0.85 -12.28 5.60
CA MET A 15 -1.38 -11.05 5.02
C MET A 15 -2.50 -10.45 5.88
N VAL A 16 -3.43 -11.28 6.38
CA VAL A 16 -4.50 -10.86 7.28
C VAL A 16 -3.95 -10.35 8.61
N ARG A 17 -2.98 -11.05 9.20
CA ARG A 17 -2.32 -10.64 10.45
C ARG A 17 -1.64 -9.27 10.32
N ILE A 18 -0.91 -9.05 9.22
CA ILE A 18 -0.24 -7.77 8.94
C ILE A 18 -1.28 -6.66 8.70
N ALA A 19 -2.34 -6.94 7.94
CA ALA A 19 -3.42 -5.99 7.68
C ALA A 19 -4.10 -5.51 8.97
N ALA A 20 -4.42 -6.45 9.86
CA ALA A 20 -5.01 -6.15 11.17
C ALA A 20 -4.08 -5.25 12.00
N SER A 21 -2.77 -5.52 11.97
CA SER A 21 -1.77 -4.68 12.64
C SER A 21 -1.71 -3.26 12.06
N PHE A 22 -1.85 -3.08 10.73
CA PHE A 22 -1.92 -1.74 10.13
C PHE A 22 -3.16 -0.97 10.61
N PHE A 23 -4.30 -1.64 10.65
CA PHE A 23 -5.55 -1.05 11.12
C PHE A 23 -5.51 -0.67 12.60
N GLN A 24 -5.05 -1.57 13.48
CA GLN A 24 -4.95 -1.33 14.93
C GLN A 24 -4.00 -0.18 15.26
N ARG A 25 -2.96 0.05 14.45
CA ARG A 25 -2.01 1.17 14.60
C ARG A 25 -2.51 2.47 13.95
N GLY A 26 -3.69 2.48 13.36
CA GLY A 26 -4.30 3.66 12.73
C GLY A 26 -3.69 4.05 11.38
N TYR A 27 -2.95 3.16 10.72
CA TYR A 27 -2.42 3.43 9.38
C TYR A 27 -3.46 3.25 8.27
N ALA A 28 -4.53 2.51 8.56
CA ALA A 28 -5.71 2.37 7.73
C ALA A 28 -6.95 2.67 8.59
N THR A 29 -7.96 3.29 7.97
CA THR A 29 -9.24 3.60 8.63
C THR A 29 -10.40 3.28 7.68
N GLY A 30 -11.50 2.74 8.21
CA GLY A 30 -12.62 2.27 7.40
C GLY A 30 -12.17 1.29 6.32
N SER A 31 -12.56 1.55 5.07
CA SER A 31 -12.18 0.76 3.89
C SER A 31 -10.99 1.34 3.12
N ALA A 32 -10.21 2.25 3.71
CA ALA A 32 -9.08 2.87 3.05
C ALA A 32 -7.81 2.00 3.15
N GLY A 33 -7.11 1.88 2.03
CA GLY A 33 -5.91 1.07 1.91
C GLY A 33 -6.18 -0.35 1.44
N ASN A 34 -5.18 -0.95 0.82
CA ASN A 34 -5.25 -2.29 0.24
C ASN A 34 -3.83 -2.90 0.22
N LEU A 35 -3.74 -4.22 0.14
CA LEU A 35 -2.47 -4.94 0.13
C LEU A 35 -2.46 -5.95 -1.01
N SER A 36 -1.27 -6.30 -1.52
CA SER A 36 -1.09 -7.48 -2.35
C SER A 36 0.26 -8.16 -2.12
N LEU A 37 0.35 -9.44 -2.45
CA LEU A 37 1.58 -10.23 -2.45
C LEU A 37 1.67 -11.13 -3.68
N LEU A 38 2.90 -11.36 -4.16
CA LEU A 38 3.20 -12.29 -5.24
C LEU A 38 3.33 -13.70 -4.66
N LEU A 39 2.57 -14.64 -5.21
CA LEU A 39 2.59 -16.05 -4.85
C LEU A 39 3.70 -16.81 -5.59
N PRO A 40 4.14 -17.98 -5.08
CA PRO A 40 5.16 -18.81 -5.73
C PRO A 40 4.77 -19.29 -7.14
N ASP A 41 3.47 -19.44 -7.41
CA ASP A 41 2.92 -19.82 -8.72
C ASP A 41 2.86 -18.65 -9.73
N GLY A 42 3.33 -17.46 -9.34
CA GLY A 42 3.33 -16.25 -10.14
C GLY A 42 2.04 -15.43 -10.08
N ASN A 43 0.98 -15.95 -9.46
CA ASN A 43 -0.27 -15.20 -9.25
C ASN A 43 -0.11 -14.18 -8.13
N ILE A 44 -1.08 -13.28 -8.01
CA ILE A 44 -1.10 -12.24 -6.98
C ILE A 44 -2.31 -12.44 -6.08
N LEU A 45 -2.05 -12.43 -4.78
CA LEU A 45 -3.07 -12.35 -3.76
C LEU A 45 -3.29 -10.88 -3.39
N ALA A 46 -4.54 -10.44 -3.27
CA ALA A 46 -4.90 -9.05 -3.00
C ALA A 46 -6.08 -8.95 -2.02
N THR A 47 -6.20 -7.81 -1.34
CA THR A 47 -7.37 -7.52 -0.51
C THR A 47 -8.62 -7.25 -1.37
N PRO A 48 -9.80 -7.76 -0.99
CA PRO A 48 -11.04 -7.53 -1.74
C PRO A 48 -11.48 -6.06 -1.76
N THR A 49 -12.30 -5.71 -2.74
CA THR A 49 -12.89 -4.36 -2.83
C THR A 49 -13.78 -4.03 -1.63
N GLY A 50 -13.68 -2.81 -1.11
CA GLY A 50 -14.51 -2.34 0.02
C GLY A 50 -14.22 -3.04 1.35
N SER A 51 -13.16 -3.85 1.44
CA SER A 51 -12.78 -4.55 2.66
C SER A 51 -12.13 -3.61 3.68
N CYS A 52 -12.25 -3.96 4.96
CA CYS A 52 -11.55 -3.30 6.06
C CYS A 52 -10.32 -4.13 6.43
N LEU A 53 -9.12 -3.52 6.41
CA LEU A 53 -7.87 -4.22 6.76
C LEU A 53 -7.89 -4.82 8.18
N GLY A 54 -8.72 -4.28 9.08
CA GLY A 54 -8.90 -4.77 10.44
C GLY A 54 -9.74 -6.06 10.57
N ASN A 55 -10.45 -6.47 9.52
CA ASN A 55 -11.38 -7.60 9.56
C ASN A 55 -11.39 -8.37 8.23
N LEU A 56 -10.20 -8.74 7.74
CA LEU A 56 -10.06 -9.58 6.55
C LEU A 56 -10.24 -11.06 6.91
N ASP A 57 -10.79 -11.82 5.97
CA ASP A 57 -10.87 -13.27 6.01
C ASP A 57 -9.83 -13.87 5.03
N PRO A 58 -8.87 -14.69 5.50
CA PRO A 58 -7.84 -15.32 4.66
C PRO A 58 -8.41 -16.09 3.45
N GLN A 59 -9.57 -16.75 3.63
CA GLN A 59 -10.21 -17.57 2.59
C GLN A 59 -10.87 -16.72 1.51
N ARG A 60 -11.22 -15.48 1.83
CA ARG A 60 -11.92 -14.55 0.93
C ARG A 60 -10.99 -13.57 0.22
N LEU A 61 -9.69 -13.58 0.52
CA LEU A 61 -8.71 -12.78 -0.21
C LEU A 61 -8.73 -13.12 -1.71
N SER A 62 -8.73 -12.06 -2.53
CA SER A 62 -8.81 -12.15 -3.99
C SER A 62 -7.51 -12.73 -4.56
N LYS A 63 -7.62 -13.68 -5.48
CA LYS A 63 -6.48 -14.15 -6.29
C LYS A 63 -6.66 -13.65 -7.72
N VAL A 64 -5.62 -13.03 -8.28
CA VAL A 64 -5.59 -12.55 -9.67
C VAL A 64 -4.35 -13.07 -10.37
N ASP A 65 -4.43 -13.24 -11.69
CA ASP A 65 -3.27 -13.60 -12.49
C ASP A 65 -2.38 -12.37 -12.81
N PRO A 66 -1.18 -12.56 -13.39
CA PRO A 66 -0.32 -11.44 -13.80
C PRO A 66 -0.93 -10.51 -14.85
N GLN A 67 -1.96 -10.92 -15.56
CA GLN A 67 -2.68 -10.16 -16.58
C GLN A 67 -3.76 -9.26 -15.94
N GLY A 68 -4.24 -9.63 -14.76
CA GLY A 68 -5.26 -8.95 -13.97
C GLY A 68 -6.63 -9.64 -13.99
N GLU A 69 -6.71 -10.87 -14.51
CA GLU A 69 -7.92 -11.68 -14.46
C GLU A 69 -8.16 -12.20 -13.04
N TRP A 70 -9.42 -12.19 -12.61
CA TRP A 70 -9.82 -12.65 -11.29
C TRP A 70 -10.03 -14.17 -11.29
N LEU A 71 -9.25 -14.87 -10.47
CA LEU A 71 -9.21 -16.33 -10.42
C LEU A 71 -10.08 -16.91 -9.29
N SER A 72 -10.02 -16.33 -8.09
CA SER A 72 -10.75 -16.84 -6.91
C SER A 72 -10.84 -15.82 -5.77
N GLY A 73 -11.53 -16.19 -4.68
CA GLY A 73 -11.81 -15.32 -3.54
C GLY A 73 -12.89 -14.29 -3.87
N ASP A 74 -13.00 -13.23 -3.08
CA ASP A 74 -13.92 -12.12 -3.38
C ASP A 74 -13.38 -11.22 -4.49
N LYS A 75 -14.23 -10.34 -5.03
CA LYS A 75 -13.85 -9.41 -6.10
C LYS A 75 -12.70 -8.48 -5.66
N PRO A 76 -11.60 -8.39 -6.44
CA PRO A 76 -10.45 -7.55 -6.10
C PRO A 76 -10.78 -6.06 -6.12
N SER A 77 -10.01 -5.27 -5.36
CA SER A 77 -10.05 -3.80 -5.47
C SER A 77 -9.72 -3.35 -6.89
N LYS A 78 -10.38 -2.27 -7.37
CA LYS A 78 -10.06 -1.62 -8.65
C LYS A 78 -8.59 -1.15 -8.70
N GLU A 79 -8.02 -0.91 -7.53
CA GLU A 79 -6.64 -0.47 -7.31
C GLU A 79 -5.60 -1.57 -7.60
N VAL A 80 -5.98 -2.85 -7.68
CA VAL A 80 -5.07 -3.95 -8.01
C VAL A 80 -4.36 -3.74 -9.36
N ARG A 81 -4.95 -2.99 -10.29
CA ARG A 81 -4.31 -2.63 -11.57
C ARG A 81 -2.98 -1.89 -11.39
N PHE A 82 -2.87 -0.99 -10.41
CA PHE A 82 -1.59 -0.31 -10.17
C PHE A 82 -0.58 -1.23 -9.46
N HIS A 83 -1.05 -2.18 -8.64
CA HIS A 83 -0.18 -3.18 -8.01
C HIS A 83 0.48 -4.04 -9.09
N LEU A 84 -0.31 -4.52 -10.05
CA LEU A 84 0.18 -5.27 -11.21
C LEU A 84 1.25 -4.51 -11.99
N ALA A 85 1.08 -3.20 -12.19
CA ALA A 85 2.09 -2.36 -12.82
C ALA A 85 3.41 -2.33 -12.02
N LEU A 86 3.35 -2.28 -10.69
CA LEU A 86 4.54 -2.32 -9.83
C LEU A 86 5.27 -3.67 -9.92
N TYR A 87 4.55 -4.79 -9.96
CA TYR A 87 5.16 -6.11 -10.13
C TYR A 87 5.81 -6.27 -11.52
N ARG A 88 5.13 -5.82 -12.59
CA ARG A 88 5.64 -5.90 -13.97
C ARG A 88 6.91 -5.08 -14.17
N ASN A 89 7.00 -3.90 -13.55
CA ASN A 89 8.14 -2.99 -13.71
C ASN A 89 9.25 -3.19 -12.68
N ASN A 90 9.03 -3.97 -11.63
CA ASN A 90 10.04 -4.27 -10.61
C ASN A 90 10.03 -5.76 -10.25
N PRO A 91 10.88 -6.58 -10.90
CA PRO A 91 10.98 -8.02 -10.62
C PRO A 91 11.34 -8.37 -9.16
N CYS A 92 11.97 -7.44 -8.43
CA CYS A 92 12.29 -7.59 -7.01
C CYS A 92 11.08 -7.32 -6.10
N CYS A 93 9.99 -6.75 -6.60
CA CYS A 93 8.77 -6.50 -5.85
C CYS A 93 8.05 -7.83 -5.54
N LYS A 94 7.81 -8.11 -4.25
CA LYS A 94 7.08 -9.30 -3.79
C LYS A 94 5.81 -8.97 -3.03
N ALA A 95 5.66 -7.74 -2.55
CA ALA A 95 4.47 -7.26 -1.88
C ALA A 95 4.28 -5.76 -2.12
N VAL A 96 3.03 -5.33 -2.13
CA VAL A 96 2.65 -3.92 -2.25
C VAL A 96 1.69 -3.58 -1.11
N VAL A 97 1.95 -2.46 -0.44
CA VAL A 97 1.16 -1.96 0.68
C VAL A 97 0.73 -0.55 0.33
N HIS A 98 -0.56 -0.34 0.07
CA HIS A 98 -1.12 0.98 -0.18
C HIS A 98 -1.97 1.41 1.00
N LEU A 99 -1.64 2.54 1.62
CA LEU A 99 -2.29 3.03 2.82
C LEU A 99 -2.55 4.52 2.70
N HIS A 100 -3.63 4.99 3.31
CA HIS A 100 -3.95 6.42 3.44
C HIS A 100 -3.60 6.89 4.86
N SER A 101 -2.37 6.64 5.27
CA SER A 101 -1.94 7.01 6.62
C SER A 101 -1.88 8.53 6.77
N THR A 102 -2.25 9.04 7.95
CA THR A 102 -2.52 10.47 8.20
C THR A 102 -1.44 11.41 7.66
N TRP A 103 -0.17 11.17 8.01
CA TRP A 103 0.95 12.02 7.62
C TRP A 103 1.34 11.86 6.15
N SER A 104 1.16 10.66 5.58
CA SER A 104 1.31 10.43 4.15
C SER A 104 0.37 11.31 3.37
N THR A 105 -0.92 11.19 3.68
CA THR A 105 -1.99 11.85 2.96
C THR A 105 -1.87 13.36 3.11
N ALA A 106 -1.53 13.84 4.33
CA ALA A 106 -1.23 15.25 4.55
C ALA A 106 -0.08 15.74 3.66
N LEU A 107 1.04 15.01 3.60
CA LEU A 107 2.18 15.36 2.76
C LEU A 107 1.77 15.44 1.28
N SER A 108 1.05 14.46 0.73
CA SER A 108 0.62 14.51 -0.69
C SER A 108 -0.32 15.64 -1.07
N CYS A 109 -0.95 16.27 -0.08
CA CYS A 109 -1.85 17.39 -0.31
C CYS A 109 -1.13 18.75 -0.33
N LEU A 110 0.18 18.79 -0.01
CA LEU A 110 0.97 20.02 -0.03
C LEU A 110 1.38 20.39 -1.45
N GLU A 111 1.44 21.69 -1.69
CA GLU A 111 1.99 22.27 -2.92
C GLU A 111 3.49 22.54 -2.79
N GLY A 112 4.19 22.67 -3.92
CA GLY A 112 5.62 23.02 -3.95
C GLY A 112 6.57 21.91 -3.48
N LEU A 113 6.10 20.66 -3.40
CA LEU A 113 6.96 19.52 -3.12
C LEU A 113 7.89 19.23 -4.30
N ASP A 114 9.12 18.78 -4.01
CA ASP A 114 10.01 18.21 -5.01
C ASP A 114 9.41 16.89 -5.53
N PRO A 115 9.08 16.80 -6.83
CA PRO A 115 8.49 15.59 -7.40
C PRO A 115 9.44 14.37 -7.38
N GLN A 116 10.75 14.58 -7.25
CA GLN A 116 11.73 13.49 -7.23
C GLN A 116 11.96 12.94 -5.83
N ASN A 117 11.84 13.77 -4.79
CA ASN A 117 11.96 13.33 -3.40
C ASN A 117 11.15 14.21 -2.43
N VAL A 118 10.00 13.71 -1.99
CA VAL A 118 9.10 14.44 -1.08
C VAL A 118 9.59 14.46 0.37
N ILE A 119 10.56 13.61 0.74
CA ILE A 119 11.11 13.57 2.10
C ILE A 119 12.54 14.09 2.08
N ARG A 120 12.71 15.35 2.49
CA ARG A 120 14.04 15.88 2.82
C ARG A 120 14.61 15.07 4.00
N PRO A 121 15.77 14.42 3.85
CA PRO A 121 16.30 13.56 4.90
C PRO A 121 16.84 14.38 6.07
N PHE A 122 16.26 14.18 7.24
CA PHE A 122 16.78 14.65 8.54
C PHE A 122 17.06 13.49 9.51
N THR A 123 16.77 12.25 9.08
CA THR A 123 17.16 11.00 9.77
C THR A 123 17.64 9.97 8.74
N PRO A 124 18.52 9.03 9.10
CA PRO A 124 19.14 8.11 8.14
C PRO A 124 18.20 6.99 7.66
N TYR A 125 17.14 6.68 8.40
CA TYR A 125 16.35 5.46 8.19
C TYR A 125 15.62 5.41 6.84
N VAL A 126 15.03 6.54 6.41
CA VAL A 126 14.35 6.61 5.11
C VAL A 126 15.35 6.41 3.97
N VAL A 127 16.51 7.06 4.04
CA VAL A 127 17.57 6.93 3.03
C VAL A 127 18.08 5.49 2.94
N MET A 128 18.33 4.84 4.08
CA MET A 128 18.88 3.48 4.11
C MET A 128 17.88 2.41 3.65
N ARG A 129 16.58 2.60 3.91
CA ARG A 129 15.55 1.57 3.69
C ARG A 129 14.73 1.78 2.43
N MET A 130 14.46 3.04 2.07
CA MET A 130 13.55 3.43 1.00
C MET A 130 14.30 4.12 -0.15
N GLY A 131 15.27 4.98 0.17
CA GLY A 131 15.88 5.90 -0.78
C GLY A 131 15.02 7.14 -1.00
N ASP A 132 15.07 7.71 -2.21
CA ASP A 132 14.23 8.84 -2.61
C ASP A 132 12.76 8.41 -2.77
N ILE A 133 11.83 9.29 -2.37
CA ILE A 133 10.38 9.02 -2.44
C ILE A 133 9.75 9.98 -3.46
N PRO A 134 9.51 9.54 -4.70
CA PRO A 134 8.94 10.41 -5.71
C PRO A 134 7.45 10.70 -5.47
N LEU A 135 6.99 11.87 -5.92
CA LEU A 135 5.58 12.24 -5.91
C LEU A 135 4.94 11.87 -7.25
N VAL A 136 3.86 11.10 -7.21
CA VAL A 136 3.02 10.89 -8.38
C VAL A 136 1.97 12.00 -8.41
N PRO A 137 1.77 12.70 -9.55
CA PRO A 137 0.70 13.67 -9.67
C PRO A 137 -0.66 13.06 -9.37
N TYR A 138 -1.61 13.88 -8.93
CA TYR A 138 -2.95 13.41 -8.69
C TYR A 138 -3.65 13.00 -10.01
N TYR A 139 -4.25 11.81 -10.00
CA TYR A 139 -5.14 11.33 -11.05
C TYR A 139 -6.46 10.87 -10.44
N ARG A 140 -7.56 11.10 -11.16
CA ARG A 140 -8.89 10.70 -10.69
C ARG A 140 -8.93 9.18 -10.52
N PRO A 141 -9.45 8.66 -9.39
CA PRO A 141 -9.60 7.23 -9.19
C PRO A 141 -10.41 6.58 -10.33
N GLY A 142 -9.89 5.47 -10.86
CA GLY A 142 -10.54 4.73 -11.94
C GLY A 142 -10.17 5.19 -13.36
N MET A 143 -9.26 6.16 -13.52
CA MET A 143 -8.66 6.45 -14.83
C MET A 143 -7.92 5.22 -15.36
N THR A 144 -8.20 4.85 -16.62
CA THR A 144 -7.61 3.70 -17.31
C THR A 144 -6.20 3.98 -17.83
N GLU A 145 -5.90 5.24 -18.10
CA GLU A 145 -4.56 5.67 -18.44
C GLU A 145 -3.77 5.84 -17.14
N LEU A 146 -3.00 4.81 -16.77
CA LEU A 146 -1.87 5.02 -15.86
C LEU A 146 -0.83 5.79 -16.68
N PRO A 147 -0.53 7.05 -16.34
CA PRO A 147 0.36 7.86 -17.16
C PRO A 147 1.72 7.20 -17.26
N ALA A 148 2.40 7.39 -18.40
CA ALA A 148 3.76 6.90 -18.64
C ALA A 148 4.78 7.29 -17.53
N ILE A 149 4.44 8.23 -16.64
CA ILE A 149 5.25 8.60 -15.48
C ILE A 149 5.46 7.46 -14.47
N TRP A 150 4.54 6.49 -14.41
CA TRP A 150 4.72 5.28 -13.59
C TRP A 150 5.86 4.39 -14.11
N LEU A 151 6.14 4.45 -15.41
CA LEU A 151 7.25 3.74 -16.08
C LEU A 151 8.60 4.45 -15.91
N ARG A 152 8.60 5.69 -15.40
CA ARG A 152 9.84 6.46 -15.19
C ARG A 152 10.55 6.09 -13.87
N TRP A 153 10.00 5.12 -13.14
CA TRP A 153 10.61 4.56 -11.94
C TRP A 153 11.93 3.90 -12.28
N ARG A 154 13.01 4.42 -11.68
CA ARG A 154 14.38 3.98 -11.98
C ARG A 154 14.66 2.63 -11.34
N PRO A 155 15.44 1.75 -12.01
CA PRO A 155 16.04 0.59 -11.37
C PRO A 155 16.88 1.05 -10.17
N GLY A 156 16.55 0.60 -8.95
CA GLY A 156 17.32 0.91 -7.74
C GLY A 156 16.52 1.39 -6.52
N ILE A 157 15.27 1.86 -6.71
CA ILE A 157 14.39 2.20 -5.58
C ILE A 157 13.82 0.89 -4.99
N ARG A 158 14.04 0.68 -3.69
CA ARG A 158 13.72 -0.58 -2.99
C ARG A 158 12.22 -0.66 -2.65
N PRO A 159 11.63 -1.87 -2.59
CA PRO A 159 10.19 -2.04 -2.52
C PRO A 159 9.68 -1.81 -1.10
N PHE A 160 9.43 -0.55 -0.76
CA PHE A 160 8.39 -0.17 0.18
C PHE A 160 7.59 0.95 -0.50
N TYR A 161 6.60 0.55 -1.29
CA TYR A 161 5.81 1.48 -2.07
C TYR A 161 4.80 2.19 -1.18
N TRP A 162 5.18 3.37 -0.71
CA TRP A 162 4.21 4.38 -0.29
C TRP A 162 3.67 5.05 -1.54
N LEU A 163 2.64 4.46 -2.13
CA LEU A 163 1.89 5.17 -3.15
C LEU A 163 0.97 6.17 -2.45
N ILE A 164 1.39 7.43 -2.38
CA ILE A 164 0.55 8.49 -1.84
C ILE A 164 -0.38 9.01 -2.95
N MET A 165 -1.57 8.43 -3.05
CA MET A 165 -2.62 8.94 -3.94
C MET A 165 -3.43 10.01 -3.20
N GLY A 166 -2.99 11.26 -3.31
CA GLY A 166 -3.69 12.42 -2.75
C GLY A 166 -4.70 13.03 -3.73
N ARG A 167 -5.97 12.62 -3.65
CA ARG A 167 -7.22 13.46 -3.66
C ARG A 167 -8.45 12.62 -4.07
N SER A 168 -9.21 12.12 -3.10
CA SER A 168 -10.64 11.93 -3.30
C SER A 168 -11.36 12.88 -2.36
N CYS A 169 -11.76 14.04 -2.88
CA CYS A 169 -12.74 14.88 -2.20
C CYS A 169 -14.10 14.21 -2.35
N ALA A 170 -14.58 13.55 -1.30
CA ALA A 170 -15.99 13.24 -1.11
C ALA A 170 -16.32 13.25 0.40
N GLY A 171 -17.03 14.29 0.84
CA GLY A 171 -17.81 14.27 2.08
C GLY A 171 -17.06 14.69 3.36
N ARG A 172 -17.61 15.72 4.02
CA ARG A 172 -17.23 16.27 5.33
C ARG A 172 -16.80 15.20 6.36
N ILE A 173 -15.64 15.37 6.98
CA ILE A 173 -15.44 15.35 8.44
C ILE A 173 -14.24 16.26 8.73
N CYS A 174 -14.53 17.38 9.38
CA CYS A 174 -13.54 18.20 10.08
C CYS A 174 -13.86 18.09 11.56
N ARG A 175 -12.98 17.47 12.36
CA ARG A 175 -12.83 17.74 13.80
C ARG A 175 -11.37 17.49 14.23
N LYS A 176 -10.65 18.59 14.50
CA LYS A 176 -9.46 18.64 15.39
C LYS A 176 -9.88 18.15 16.81
N PRO A 177 -8.98 17.71 17.73
CA PRO A 177 -7.64 18.27 17.96
C PRO A 177 -6.49 17.32 18.35
N LEU A 178 -5.32 17.94 18.50
CA LEU A 178 -4.26 17.72 19.50
C LEU A 178 -2.93 17.08 19.03
N ILE A 179 -1.88 17.88 19.18
CA ILE A 179 -0.45 17.54 19.15
C ILE A 179 -0.07 16.94 20.51
N ILE A 180 0.59 15.78 20.57
CA ILE A 180 1.61 15.47 21.60
C ILE A 180 2.73 14.59 20.98
N PRO A 181 4.02 14.98 21.08
CA PRO A 181 5.15 14.14 20.67
C PRO A 181 5.43 13.04 21.71
N ARG A 182 5.81 11.83 21.25
CA ARG A 182 6.28 10.74 22.12
C ARG A 182 7.81 10.60 22.15
N SER A 183 8.53 11.72 22.19
CA SER A 183 9.76 11.74 22.99
C SER A 183 9.31 11.84 24.45
N TRP A 184 9.77 10.91 25.31
CA TRP A 184 9.50 10.82 26.76
C TRP A 184 8.34 9.90 27.20
N LYS A 185 8.61 8.58 27.22
CA LYS A 185 8.23 7.75 28.38
C LYS A 185 9.52 7.30 29.06
N ARG A 186 9.62 7.67 30.34
CA ARG A 186 10.74 7.51 31.27
C ARG A 186 11.09 6.05 31.56
N ARG A 187 12.35 5.89 31.99
CA ARG A 187 12.94 5.00 33.02
C ARG A 187 11.97 4.12 33.84
N GLN A 188 12.55 2.99 34.28
CA GLN A 188 12.03 1.84 35.03
C GLN A 188 11.45 0.79 34.08
N SER A 189 11.95 -0.44 33.97
CA SER A 189 12.83 -1.28 34.81
C SER A 189 14.30 -1.32 34.39
#